data_AF-A0A6N8EBG6-F1
#
_entry.id   AF-A0A6N8EBG6-F1
#
_cell.length_a   1.000
_cell.length_b   1.000
_cell.length_c   1.000
_cell.angle_alpha   90.00
_cell.angle_beta   90.00
_cell.angle_gamma   90.00
#
_symmetry.space_group_name_H-M   'P 1'
#
loop_
_entity.id
_entity.type
_entity.pdbx_description
1 polymer ?
#
loop_
_entity_poly.entity_id
_entity_poly.type
_entity_poly.pdbx_seq_one_letter_code
_entity_poly.pdbx_strand_id
1 'polypeptide(L)' 'MIQLHLSIPDSLDIQAEDIRLLLAATLYGQGRLSLGQGAEMVGLSKRAFLDAIGTHGVSVFNQAPESLAADLANA' A
#
# COMPACT_ATOMS: atom_id res chain seq x y z
N MET A 1 18.61 -2.40 7.24
CA MET A 1 17.17 -2.71 7.27
C MET A 1 16.60 -2.14 8.56
N ILE A 2 15.40 -1.56 8.53
CA ILE A 2 14.72 -1.00 9.71
C ILE A 2 13.76 -2.07 10.24
N GLN A 3 13.67 -2.22 11.57
CA GLN A 3 12.74 -3.12 12.25
C GLN A 3 11.72 -2.28 13.05
N LEU A 4 10.44 -2.64 12.93
CA LEU A 4 9.34 -1.97 13.61
C LEU A 4 8.51 -3.00 14.38
N HIS A 5 8.21 -2.71 15.64
CA HIS A 5 7.29 -3.50 16.46
C HIS A 5 6.03 -2.69 16.73
N LEU A 6 4.87 -3.30 16.49
CA LEU A 6 3.55 -2.69 16.68
C LEU A 6 2.74 -3.61 17.60
N SER A 7 2.12 -3.03 18.62
CA SER A 7 1.12 -3.71 19.43
C SER A 7 -0.26 -3.38 18.87
N ILE A 8 -0.96 -4.39 18.36
CA ILE A 8 -2.31 -4.27 17.82
C ILE A 8 -3.28 -4.84 18.84
N PRO A 9 -4.44 -4.21 19.12
CA PRO A 9 -5.44 -4.78 20.00
C PRO A 9 -5.96 -6.12 19.47
N ASP A 10 -6.04 -7.13 20.34
CA ASP A 10 -6.56 -8.47 19.99
C ASP A 10 -8.02 -8.45 19.52
N SER A 11 -8.76 -7.35 19.76
CA SER A 11 -10.11 -7.16 19.27
C SER A 11 -10.19 -6.89 17.76
N LEU A 12 -9.08 -6.50 17.13
CA LEU A 12 -8.96 -6.43 15.68
C LEU A 12 -8.45 -7.78 15.19
N ASP A 13 -9.36 -8.60 14.66
CA ASP A 13 -9.06 -9.87 13.98
C ASP A 13 -8.27 -9.62 12.68
N ILE A 14 -7.01 -9.21 12.83
CA ILE A 14 -6.10 -8.80 11.75
C ILE A 14 -4.76 -9.49 11.95
N GLN A 15 -4.25 -10.07 10.86
CA GLN A 15 -2.98 -10.78 10.88
C GLN A 15 -1.82 -9.84 10.54
N ALA A 16 -0.62 -10.19 10.98
CA ALA A 16 0.57 -9.38 10.73
C ALA A 16 0.89 -9.24 9.23
N GLU A 17 0.52 -10.24 8.44
CA GLU A 17 0.63 -10.27 6.99
C GLU A 17 -0.24 -9.17 6.34
N ASP A 18 -1.46 -8.97 6.83
CA ASP A 18 -2.39 -7.94 6.33
C ASP A 18 -1.82 -6.54 6.57
N ILE A 19 -1.22 -6.31 7.74
CA ILE A 19 -0.57 -5.04 8.08
C ILE A 19 0.64 -4.78 7.20
N ARG A 20 1.47 -5.81 6.96
CA ARG A 20 2.62 -5.69 6.04
C ARG A 20 2.18 -5.38 4.62
N LEU A 21 1.13 -6.04 4.13
CA LEU A 21 0.55 -5.78 2.82
C LEU A 21 0.00 -4.36 2.72
N LEU A 22 -0.76 -3.91 3.71
CA LEU A 22 -1.31 -2.56 3.77
C LEU A 22 -0.21 -1.49 3.74
N LEU A 23 0.85 -1.68 4.53
CA LEU A 23 1.99 -0.76 4.57
C LEU A 23 2.73 -0.72 3.22
N ALA A 24 3.04 -1.89 2.65
CA ALA A 24 3.71 -1.98 1.36
C ALA A 24 2.85 -1.36 0.23
N ALA A 25 1.55 -1.63 0.21
CA ALA A 25 0.60 -1.05 -0.74
C ALA A 25 0.51 0.47 -0.62
N THR A 26 0.43 0.99 0.61
CA THR A 26 0.38 2.43 0.89
C THR A 26 1.65 3.12 0.40
N LEU A 27 2.82 2.59 0.74
CA LEU A 27 4.10 3.18 0.33
C LEU A 27 4.34 3.05 -1.18
N TYR A 28 3.87 1.97 -1.81
CA TYR A 28 3.86 1.82 -3.26
C TYR A 28 2.97 2.89 -3.93
N GLY A 29 1.75 3.09 -3.43
CA GLY A 29 0.84 4.11 -3.96
C GLY A 29 1.34 5.54 -3.79
N GLN A 30 2.13 5.81 -2.76
CA GLN A 30 2.83 7.08 -2.55
C GLN A 30 4.11 7.22 -3.41
N GLY A 31 4.46 6.23 -4.23
CA GLY A 31 5.70 6.20 -5.01
C GLY A 31 6.98 6.07 -4.17
N ARG A 32 6.87 5.74 -2.88
CA ARG A 32 7.99 5.55 -1.94
C ARG A 32 8.63 4.19 -2.08
N LEU A 33 7.87 3.19 -2.53
CA LEU A 33 8.38 1.88 -2.92
C LEU A 33 8.13 1.66 -4.41
N SER A 34 9.12 1.10 -5.10
CA SER A 34 8.87 0.46 -6.39
C SER A 34 8.04 -0.82 -6.21
N LEU A 35 7.44 -1.30 -7.30
CA LEU A 35 6.69 -2.57 -7.30
C LEU A 35 7.54 -3.74 -6.78
N GLY A 36 8.83 -3.77 -7.13
CA GLY A 36 9.76 -4.80 -6.67
C GLY A 36 10.03 -4.73 -5.17
N GLN A 37 10.30 -3.54 -4.65
CA GLN A 37 10.55 -3.34 -3.23
C GLN A 37 9.30 -3.61 -2.38
N GLY A 38 8.12 -3.23 -2.87
CA GLY A 38 6.84 -3.57 -2.22
C GLY A 38 6.64 -5.08 -2.14
N ALA A 39 6.86 -5.80 -3.24
CA ALA A 39 6.76 -7.26 -3.28
C ALA A 39 7.77 -7.95 -2.35
N GLU A 40 9.02 -7.47 -2.32
CA GLU A 40 10.06 -7.98 -1.41
C GLU A 40 9.70 -7.78 0.07
N MET A 41 9.13 -6.62 0.42
CA MET A 41 8.73 -6.28 1.80
C MET A 41 7.69 -7.27 2.36
N VAL A 42 6.86 -7.85 1.51
CA VAL A 42 5.80 -8.79 1.90
C VAL A 42 6.12 -10.24 1.52
N GLY A 43 7.30 -10.52 0.97
CA GLY A 43 7.72 -11.86 0.57
C GLY A 43 6.93 -12.45 -0.61
N LEU A 44 6.41 -11.60 -1.50
CA LEU A 44 5.63 -12.01 -2.68
C LEU A 44 6.41 -11.82 -3.98
N SER A 45 5.97 -12.49 -5.04
CA SER A 45 6.36 -12.11 -6.40
C SER A 45 5.75 -10.77 -6.78
N LYS A 46 6.37 -10.04 -7.73
CA LYS A 46 5.81 -8.76 -8.24
C LYS A 46 4.37 -8.89 -8.73
N ARG A 47 4.05 -10.00 -9.41
CA ARG A 47 2.69 -10.27 -9.91
C ARG A 47 1.72 -10.53 -8.76
N ALA A 48 2.09 -11.39 -7.81
CA ALA A 48 1.26 -11.68 -6.65
C ALA A 48 1.02 -10.43 -5.78
N PHE A 49 2.02 -9.54 -5.67
CA PHE A 49 1.85 -8.26 -5.00
C PHE A 49 0.86 -7.34 -5.73
N LEU A 50 0.95 -7.22 -7.07
CA LEU A 50 -0.06 -6.49 -7.86
C LEU A 50 -1.47 -7.05 -7.67
N ASP A 51 -1.61 -8.37 -7.74
CA ASP A 51 -2.91 -9.05 -7.56
C ASP A 51 -3.46 -8.78 -6.13
N ALA A 52 -2.59 -8.82 -5.11
CA ALA A 52 -2.97 -8.58 -3.72
C ALA A 52 -3.42 -7.14 -3.47
N ILE A 53 -2.66 -6.13 -3.94
CA ILE A 53 -3.03 -4.72 -3.72
C ILE A 53 -4.28 -4.30 -4.51
N GLY A 54 -4.53 -4.93 -5.67
CA GLY A 54 -5.76 -4.71 -6.44
C GLY A 54 -7.01 -5.29 -5.76
N THR A 55 -6.85 -6.38 -4.99
CA THR A 55 -7.95 -7.06 -4.30
C THR A 55 -8.26 -6.43 -2.93
N HIS A 56 -7.25 -5.89 -2.24
CA HIS A 56 -7.40 -5.36 -0.88
C HIS A 56 -7.95 -3.92 -0.80
N GLY A 57 -8.33 -3.29 -1.92
CA GLY A 57 -9.08 -2.03 -1.88
C GLY A 57 -8.35 -0.86 -1.23
N VAL A 58 -7.03 -0.93 -1.07
CA VAL A 58 -6.22 0.25 -0.73
C VAL A 58 -6.43 1.20 -1.89
N SER A 59 -7.09 2.33 -1.66
CA SER A 59 -7.16 3.40 -2.65
C SER A 59 -5.75 3.92 -2.85
N VAL A 60 -5.02 3.25 -3.75
CA VAL A 60 -3.68 3.62 -4.21
C VAL A 60 -3.71 5.04 -4.80
N PHE A 61 -4.91 5.46 -5.22
CA PHE A 61 -5.30 6.83 -5.51
C PHE A 61 -5.90 7.49 -4.26
N ASN A 62 -5.08 7.86 -3.28
CA ASN A 62 -5.37 9.07 -2.53
C ASN A 62 -4.65 10.20 -3.26
N GLN A 63 -5.07 10.49 -4.50
CA GLN A 63 -4.86 11.83 -5.03
C GLN A 63 -5.59 12.73 -4.04
N ALA A 64 -4.84 13.55 -3.31
CA ALA A 64 -5.45 14.66 -2.61
C ALA A 64 -6.42 15.33 -3.60
N PRO A 65 -7.68 15.62 -3.23
CA PRO A 65 -8.68 16.19 -4.15
C PRO A 65 -8.19 17.44 -4.90
N GLU A 66 -7.17 18.10 -4.35
CA GLU A 66 -6.43 19.23 -4.90
C GLU A 66 -5.73 18.93 -6.24
N SER A 67 -5.31 17.69 -6.52
CA SER A 67 -4.63 17.29 -7.76
C SER A 67 -5.58 17.08 -8.94
N LEU A 68 -6.84 16.70 -8.70
CA LEU A 68 -7.81 16.42 -9.77
C LEU A 68 -8.40 17.71 -10.37
N ALA A 69 -8.53 18.76 -9.55
CA ALA A 69 -9.01 20.07 -9.98
C ALA A 69 -8.06 20.76 -10.97
N ALA A 70 -6.75 20.54 -10.85
CA ALA A 70 -5.75 21.12 -11.74
C ALA A 70 -5.77 20.49 -13.15
N ASP A 71 -6.10 19.20 -13.26
CA ASP A 71 -6.22 18.51 -14.54
C ASP A 71 -7.54 18.87 -15.26
N LEU A 72 -8.62 19.11 -14.51
CA LEU A 72 -9.91 19.54 -15.08
C LEU A 72 -9.90 21.01 -15.53
N ALA A 73 -9.11 21.87 -14.87
CA ALA A 73 -9.00 23.28 -15.22
C ALA A 73 -8.17 23.55 -16.48
N ASN A 74 -7.39 22.56 -16.93
CA ASN A 74 -6.55 22.64 -18.13
C ASN A 74 -7.10 21.84 -19.33
N ALA A 75 -8.35 21.35 -19.25
CA ALA A 75 -9.03 20.59 -20.30
C ALA A 75 -9.98 21.46 -21.13
#